data_AF-A0A0H4WZ46-F1
#
_entry.id   AF-A0A0H4WZ46-F1
#
_cell.length_a   1.000
_cell.length_b   1.000
_cell.length_c   1.000
_cell.angle_alpha   90.00
_cell.angle_beta   90.00
_cell.angle_gamma   90.00
#
_symmetry.space_group_name_H-M   'P 1'
#
loop_
_entity.id
_entity.type
_entity.pdbx_description
1 polymer ?
#
loop_
_entity_poly.entity_id
_entity_poly.type
_entity_poly.pdbx_seq_one_letter_code
_entity_poly.pdbx_strand_id
1 'polypeptide(L)'
;MALLTDFSTLFPRRSRWAPLALTLAASAAWAQPTPAPESTTEPAATEVAPADYAAEAKGAEPSGVVVRVPPGQQTQFIIENVERVRVQQPGLVEASVGEPNQVMVQGLERGVSEVLVWRQDSKRPLSVRVEVSP
;
A
#
# COMPACT_ATOMS: atom_id res chain seq x y z
N MET A 1 -55.49 23.84 -17.80
CA MET A 1 -54.02 23.95 -17.98
C MET A 1 -53.63 23.01 -19.10
N ALA A 2 -53.08 23.56 -20.16
CA ALA A 2 -52.92 22.92 -21.46
C ALA A 2 -51.68 22.02 -21.51
N LEU A 3 -51.86 20.80 -22.00
CA LEU A 3 -50.82 19.93 -22.53
C LEU A 3 -50.47 20.46 -23.93
N LEU A 4 -49.26 20.99 -24.10
CA LEU A 4 -48.76 21.44 -25.41
C LEU A 4 -47.63 20.53 -25.90
N THR A 5 -47.97 19.83 -26.99
CA THR A 5 -47.19 19.66 -28.23
C THR A 5 -45.79 19.06 -28.19
N ASP A 6 -45.77 17.79 -28.63
CA ASP A 6 -45.05 17.29 -29.81
C ASP A 6 -44.05 18.25 -30.46
N PHE A 7 -42.78 17.83 -30.51
CA PHE A 7 -41.78 18.36 -31.43
C PHE A 7 -41.15 17.20 -32.19
N SER A 8 -41.83 16.78 -33.25
CA SER A 8 -41.27 15.92 -34.29
C SER A 8 -40.44 16.75 -35.29
N THR A 9 -39.12 16.50 -35.37
CA THR A 9 -38.29 16.68 -36.58
C THR A 9 -37.07 15.73 -36.49
N LEU A 10 -37.03 14.61 -37.22
CA LEU A 10 -36.51 14.44 -38.59
C LEU A 10 -35.06 14.99 -38.69
N PHE A 11 -33.98 14.28 -39.01
CA PHE A 11 -33.73 13.01 -39.71
C PHE A 11 -32.20 12.69 -39.56
N PRO A 12 -31.64 11.61 -40.15
CA PRO A 12 -30.61 10.78 -39.55
C PRO A 12 -29.19 11.12 -40.06
N ARG A 13 -28.15 10.86 -39.27
CA ARG A 13 -26.79 10.89 -39.84
C ARG A 13 -25.91 9.78 -39.27
N ARG A 14 -25.80 8.73 -40.10
CA ARG A 14 -24.86 7.62 -40.02
C ARG A 14 -23.49 8.10 -39.53
N SER A 15 -23.14 7.81 -38.27
CA SER A 15 -21.76 7.96 -37.81
C SER A 15 -21.00 6.71 -38.22
N ARG A 16 -20.02 6.95 -39.09
CA ARG A 16 -19.28 5.96 -39.84
C ARG A 16 -18.34 5.22 -38.91
N TRP A 17 -18.39 3.90 -39.00
CA TRP A 17 -17.37 2.99 -38.51
C TRP A 17 -16.00 3.48 -39.02
N ALA A 18 -15.10 3.80 -38.10
CA ALA A 18 -13.69 4.02 -38.43
C ALA A 18 -12.98 2.66 -38.37
N PRO A 19 -12.45 2.14 -39.50
CA PRO A 19 -11.64 0.94 -39.47
C PRO A 19 -10.28 1.25 -38.83
N LEU A 20 -9.89 0.41 -37.88
CA LEU A 20 -8.53 0.28 -37.36
C LEU A 20 -7.54 0.14 -38.52
N ALA A 21 -6.72 1.17 -38.76
CA ALA A 21 -5.57 1.07 -39.65
C ALA A 21 -4.43 0.35 -38.90
N LEU A 22 -4.39 -0.96 -39.11
CA LEU A 22 -3.32 -1.87 -38.69
C LEU A 22 -2.11 -1.65 -39.62
N THR A 23 -1.21 -0.72 -39.30
CA THR A 23 0.10 -0.67 -39.96
C THR A 23 1.06 -1.62 -39.26
N LEU A 24 1.09 -2.82 -39.81
CA LEU A 24 1.97 -3.94 -39.48
C LEU A 24 3.38 -3.65 -40.03
N ALA A 25 4.20 -2.95 -39.26
CA ALA A 25 5.64 -2.82 -39.53
C ALA A 25 6.38 -4.02 -38.92
N ALA A 26 6.20 -5.20 -39.50
CA ALA A 26 7.02 -6.37 -39.21
C ALA A 26 8.21 -6.40 -40.18
N SER A 27 9.26 -5.64 -39.85
CA SER A 27 10.58 -5.84 -40.46
C SER A 27 11.36 -6.83 -39.62
N ALA A 28 11.69 -7.95 -40.26
CA ALA A 28 12.38 -9.09 -39.71
C ALA A 28 13.72 -8.75 -39.06
N ALA A 29 14.02 -9.38 -37.92
CA ALA A 29 15.38 -9.68 -37.50
C ALA A 29 15.37 -10.97 -36.68
N TRP A 30 15.57 -12.09 -37.38
CA TRP A 30 16.11 -13.30 -36.79
C TRP A 30 17.50 -12.99 -36.21
N ALA A 31 17.63 -12.82 -34.90
CA ALA A 31 18.92 -12.95 -34.20
C ALA A 31 18.74 -13.02 -32.67
N GLN A 32 18.72 -14.26 -32.17
CA GLN A 32 19.41 -14.73 -30.96
C GLN A 32 18.89 -14.32 -29.55
N PRO A 33 18.95 -15.27 -28.59
CA PRO A 33 18.44 -15.08 -27.24
C PRO A 33 19.45 -14.31 -26.40
N THR A 34 19.02 -13.20 -25.80
CA THR A 34 19.76 -12.51 -24.74
C THR A 34 18.87 -12.45 -23.52
N PRO A 35 19.27 -13.01 -22.36
CA PRO A 35 18.49 -12.96 -21.14
C PRO A 35 18.69 -11.60 -20.47
N ALA A 36 17.62 -10.82 -20.35
CA ALA A 36 17.53 -9.71 -19.41
C ALA A 36 16.06 -9.58 -19.00
N PRO A 37 15.69 -9.95 -17.76
CA PRO A 37 14.37 -9.65 -17.25
C PRO A 37 14.39 -8.22 -16.70
N GLU A 38 13.83 -7.27 -17.45
CA GLU A 38 13.49 -5.96 -16.92
C GLU A 38 11.99 -5.74 -17.04
N SER A 39 11.42 -5.22 -15.95
CA SER A 39 10.21 -4.39 -15.93
C SER A 39 8.86 -5.09 -16.00
N THR A 40 8.52 -5.81 -14.93
CA THR A 40 7.16 -5.71 -14.37
C THR A 40 7.23 -4.72 -13.22
N THR A 41 6.84 -3.47 -13.47
CA THR A 41 6.54 -2.50 -12.41
C THR A 41 5.20 -2.89 -11.80
N GLU A 42 5.23 -3.93 -10.97
CA GLU A 42 4.31 -4.10 -9.85
C GLU A 42 4.64 -2.97 -8.85
N PRO A 43 3.68 -2.40 -8.09
CA PRO A 43 4.05 -1.51 -7.00
C PRO A 43 4.99 -2.32 -6.10
N ALA A 44 6.27 -1.92 -6.08
CA ALA A 44 7.23 -2.47 -5.16
C ALA A 44 6.77 -2.09 -3.76
N ALA A 45 5.89 -2.93 -3.19
CA ALA A 45 5.90 -3.21 -1.78
C ALA A 45 7.35 -3.58 -1.51
N THR A 46 8.10 -2.59 -1.07
CA THR A 46 9.48 -2.75 -0.65
C THR A 46 9.36 -3.67 0.55
N GLU A 47 9.46 -4.97 0.31
CA GLU A 47 9.65 -5.98 1.33
C GLU A 47 11.04 -5.71 1.87
N VAL A 48 11.11 -4.74 2.79
CA VAL A 48 12.34 -4.33 3.45
C VAL A 48 12.91 -5.57 4.11
N ALA A 49 14.13 -5.92 3.73
CA ALA A 49 14.78 -7.15 4.17
C ALA A 49 14.79 -7.24 5.72
N PRO A 50 14.55 -8.43 6.30
CA PRO A 50 14.49 -8.62 7.76
C PRO A 50 15.80 -8.24 8.49
N ALA A 51 16.92 -8.20 7.75
CA ALA A 51 18.22 -7.78 8.27
C ALA A 51 18.25 -6.29 8.67
N ASP A 52 17.52 -5.43 7.95
CA ASP A 52 17.43 -4.00 8.26
C ASP A 52 16.63 -3.76 9.55
N TYR A 53 15.56 -4.53 9.78
CA TYR A 53 14.78 -4.44 11.01
C TYR A 53 15.61 -4.80 12.24
N ALA A 54 16.37 -5.89 12.20
CA ALA A 54 17.16 -6.33 13.35
C ALA A 54 18.26 -5.33 13.74
N ALA A 55 18.85 -4.64 12.76
CA ALA A 55 19.82 -3.58 13.00
C ALA A 55 19.17 -2.35 13.65
N GLU A 56 17.99 -1.96 13.17
CA GLU A 56 17.21 -0.84 13.70
C GLU A 56 16.65 -1.10 15.11
N ALA A 57 16.21 -2.35 15.38
CA ALA A 57 15.68 -2.77 16.67
C ALA A 57 16.72 -2.72 17.80
N LYS A 58 18.01 -2.94 17.50
CA LYS A 58 19.09 -2.90 18.51
C LYS A 58 19.22 -1.54 19.22
N GLY A 59 18.82 -0.47 18.57
CA GLY A 59 18.85 0.89 19.11
C GLY A 59 17.50 1.39 19.62
N ALA A 60 16.46 0.56 19.58
CA ALA A 60 15.11 0.96 19.91
C ALA A 60 14.93 1.21 21.40
N GLU A 61 14.18 2.26 21.74
CA GLU A 61 13.75 2.52 23.12
C GLU A 61 12.42 1.80 23.38
N PRO A 62 12.31 0.99 24.45
CA PRO A 62 11.06 0.31 24.75
C PRO A 62 10.01 1.35 25.16
N SER A 63 8.91 1.44 24.41
CA SER A 63 7.81 2.35 24.76
C SER A 63 7.06 1.90 26.03
N GLY A 64 7.15 0.61 26.37
CA GLY A 64 6.32 -0.02 27.41
C GLY A 64 4.84 -0.16 27.01
N VAL A 65 4.47 0.30 25.82
CA VAL A 65 3.10 0.23 25.30
C VAL A 65 2.85 -1.16 24.71
N VAL A 66 1.73 -1.77 25.12
CA VAL A 66 1.21 -3.00 24.52
C VAL A 66 -0.12 -2.68 23.86
N VAL A 67 -0.18 -2.85 22.55
CA VAL A 67 -1.39 -2.64 21.75
C VAL A 67 -2.03 -3.99 21.49
N ARG A 68 -3.27 -4.16 21.95
CA ARG A 68 -4.05 -5.37 21.71
C ARG A 68 -5.01 -5.15 20.56
N VAL A 69 -4.92 -6.00 19.54
CA VAL A 69 -5.74 -5.86 18.33
C VAL A 69 -6.37 -7.21 18.00
N PRO A 70 -7.69 -7.29 17.81
CA PRO A 70 -8.30 -8.51 17.31
C PRO A 70 -7.86 -8.82 15.87
N PRO A 71 -7.74 -10.11 15.48
CA PRO A 71 -7.45 -10.48 14.11
C PRO A 71 -8.57 -9.98 13.17
N GLY A 72 -8.18 -9.41 12.03
CA GLY A 72 -9.08 -8.76 11.08
C GLY A 72 -9.59 -7.38 11.51
N GLN A 73 -9.13 -6.85 12.66
CA GLN A 73 -9.47 -5.50 13.10
C GLN A 73 -8.27 -4.57 13.05
N GLN A 74 -8.58 -3.28 12.99
CA GLN A 74 -7.61 -2.20 13.02
C GLN A 74 -7.79 -1.40 14.31
N THR A 75 -6.69 -1.07 14.96
CA THR A 75 -6.61 -0.19 16.12
C THR A 75 -5.71 0.99 15.79
N GLN A 76 -6.00 2.13 16.40
CA GLN A 76 -5.18 3.33 16.27
C GLN A 76 -4.66 3.75 17.64
N PHE A 77 -3.43 4.25 17.68
CA PHE A 77 -2.88 4.89 18.86
C PHE A 77 -2.08 6.12 18.48
N ILE A 78 -1.92 7.01 19.46
CA ILE A 78 -1.27 8.30 19.27
C ILE A 78 0.19 8.17 19.71
N ILE A 79 1.10 8.53 18.82
CA ILE A 79 2.51 8.77 19.13
C ILE A 79 2.86 10.13 18.54
N GLU A 80 3.48 10.99 19.33
CA GLU A 80 3.86 12.32 18.88
C GLU A 80 4.98 12.27 17.81
N ASN A 81 4.83 13.11 16.79
CA ASN A 81 5.74 13.36 15.68
C ASN A 81 6.16 12.11 14.90
N VAL A 82 5.25 11.17 14.65
CA VAL A 82 5.56 9.96 13.87
C VAL A 82 5.96 10.32 12.45
N GLU A 83 7.10 9.80 12.01
CA GLU A 83 7.60 9.93 10.64
C GLU A 83 7.50 8.62 9.87
N ARG A 84 7.83 7.50 10.53
CA ARG A 84 7.96 6.20 9.89
C ARG A 84 7.62 5.10 10.87
N VAL A 85 7.02 4.04 10.36
CA VAL A 85 6.82 2.79 11.11
C VAL A 85 7.43 1.62 10.36
N ARG A 86 7.90 0.61 11.08
CA ARG A 86 8.29 -0.68 10.54
C ARG A 86 7.78 -1.80 11.44
N VAL A 87 7.35 -2.89 10.81
CA VAL A 87 6.81 -4.05 11.51
C VAL A 87 7.81 -5.19 11.45
N GLN A 88 8.01 -5.89 12.56
CA GLN A 88 8.87 -7.07 12.63
C GLN A 88 8.33 -8.21 11.76
N GLN A 89 7.02 -8.43 11.83
CA GLN A 89 6.32 -9.53 11.17
C GLN A 89 5.09 -9.00 10.40
N PRO A 90 5.27 -8.61 9.13
CA PRO A 90 4.18 -8.05 8.32
C PRO A 90 3.04 -9.05 8.04
N GLY A 91 3.28 -10.36 8.19
CA GLY A 91 2.22 -11.39 8.09
C GLY A 91 1.34 -11.50 9.34
N LEU A 92 1.80 -10.99 10.49
CA LEU A 92 1.06 -11.03 11.75
C LEU A 92 0.33 -9.72 12.00
N VAL A 93 1.01 -8.60 11.70
CA VAL A 93 0.53 -7.24 11.91
C VAL A 93 0.88 -6.39 10.71
N GLU A 94 0.00 -5.51 10.31
CA GLU A 94 0.31 -4.39 9.43
C GLU A 94 0.30 -3.09 10.24
N ALA A 95 1.25 -2.19 10.00
CA ALA A 95 1.28 -0.89 10.66
C ALA A 95 1.57 0.20 9.64
N SER A 96 0.86 1.31 9.75
CA SER A 96 1.01 2.48 8.89
C SER A 96 0.91 3.77 9.70
N VAL A 97 1.52 4.82 9.17
CA VAL A 97 1.35 6.17 9.70
C VAL A 97 0.03 6.71 9.18
N GLY A 98 -0.88 7.06 10.09
CA GLY A 98 -2.17 7.65 9.76
C GLY A 98 -2.07 9.17 9.66
N GLU A 99 -3.02 9.86 10.28
CA GLU A 99 -2.94 11.31 10.51
C GLU A 99 -1.64 11.69 11.26
N PRO A 100 -1.20 12.96 11.19
CA PRO A 100 -0.05 13.41 11.98
C PRO A 100 -0.25 13.02 13.45
N ASN A 101 0.74 12.31 13.99
CA ASN A 101 0.75 11.72 15.34
C ASN A 101 -0.09 10.45 15.54
N GLN A 102 -0.50 9.77 14.48
CA GLN A 102 -1.30 8.55 14.57
C GLN A 102 -0.57 7.37 13.92
N VAL A 103 -0.58 6.24 14.62
CA VAL A 103 -0.17 4.95 14.07
C VAL A 103 -1.40 4.05 14.01
N MET A 104 -1.68 3.56 12.81
CA MET A 104 -2.73 2.58 12.55
C MET A 104 -2.09 1.20 12.54
N VAL A 105 -2.68 0.26 13.26
CA VAL A 105 -2.19 -1.12 13.37
C VAL A 105 -3.33 -2.07 13.12
N GLN A 106 -3.16 -2.95 12.14
CA GLN A 106 -4.10 -4.00 11.79
C GLN A 106 -3.57 -5.35 12.24
N GLY A 107 -4.37 -6.09 13.00
CA GLY A 107 -4.09 -7.48 13.33
C GLY A 107 -4.47 -8.37 12.17
N LEU A 108 -3.54 -9.17 11.65
CA LEU A 108 -3.79 -10.11 10.56
C LEU A 108 -3.91 -11.54 11.11
N GLU A 109 -2.86 -12.01 11.77
CA GLU A 109 -2.78 -13.34 12.37
C GLU A 109 -2.51 -13.25 13.87
N ARG A 110 -2.88 -14.32 14.60
CA ARG A 110 -2.68 -14.37 16.05
C ARG A 110 -1.21 -14.45 16.41
N GLY A 111 -0.83 -13.72 17.45
CA GLY A 111 0.48 -13.82 18.08
C GLY A 111 0.99 -12.46 18.54
N VAL A 112 2.30 -12.33 18.63
CA VAL A 112 2.96 -11.13 19.16
C VAL A 112 3.98 -10.65 18.15
N SER A 113 3.88 -9.39 17.76
CA SER A 113 4.81 -8.71 16.86
C SER A 113 5.28 -7.41 17.52
N GLU A 114 6.41 -6.91 17.07
CA GLU A 114 6.95 -5.63 17.48
C GLU A 114 6.89 -4.63 16.33
N VAL A 115 6.52 -3.39 16.64
CA VAL A 115 6.46 -2.28 15.69
C VAL A 115 7.44 -1.22 16.14
N LEU A 116 8.37 -0.88 15.28
CA LEU A 116 9.30 0.22 15.46
C LEU A 116 8.68 1.50 14.90
N VAL A 117 8.70 2.56 15.70
CA VAL A 117 8.12 3.86 15.36
C VAL A 117 9.20 4.94 15.46
N TRP A 118 9.53 5.57 14.35
CA TRP A 118 10.43 6.73 14.31
C TRP A 118 9.65 8.00 14.50
N ARG A 119 10.21 8.88 15.34
CA ARG A 119 9.71 10.23 15.54
C ARG A 119 10.65 11.21 14.85
N GLN A 120 10.11 12.28 14.26
CA GLN A 120 10.88 13.30 13.52
C GLN A 120 12.03 13.89 14.36
N ASP A 121 11.83 14.05 15.67
CA ASP A 121 12.82 14.63 16.58
C ASP A 121 13.70 13.57 17.29
N SER A 122 13.56 12.29 16.96
CA SER A 122 14.25 11.19 17.65
C SER A 122 15.14 10.39 16.71
N LYS A 123 16.41 10.23 17.10
CA LYS A 123 17.36 9.36 16.39
C LYS A 123 17.10 7.87 16.64
N ARG A 124 16.36 7.53 17.69
CA ARG A 124 16.05 6.15 18.08
C ARG A 124 14.57 5.86 17.82
N PRO A 125 14.23 4.70 17.23
CA PRO A 125 12.85 4.27 17.15
C PRO A 125 12.31 3.89 18.53
N LEU A 126 11.01 4.08 18.72
CA LEU A 126 10.25 3.49 19.82
C LEU A 126 9.83 2.08 19.45
N SER A 127 10.09 1.12 20.31
CA SER A 127 9.56 -0.24 20.22
C SER A 127 8.17 -0.30 20.86
N VAL A 128 7.17 -0.68 20.08
CA VAL A 128 5.79 -0.91 20.52
C VAL A 128 5.46 -2.38 20.36
N ARG A 129 4.99 -3.02 21.43
CA ARG A 129 4.58 -4.41 21.38
C ARG A 129 3.13 -4.50 20.91
N VAL A 130 2.86 -5.31 19.90
CA VAL A 130 1.52 -5.57 19.39
C VAL A 130 1.16 -7.02 19.64
N GLU A 131 0.02 -7.23 20.30
CA GLU A 131 -0.54 -8.54 20.61
C GLU A 131 -1.84 -8.72 19.83
N VAL A 132 -1.84 -9.66 18.90
CA VAL A 132 -3.02 -10.02 18.12
C VAL A 132 -3.73 -11.20 18.77
N SER A 133 -4.88 -10.92 19.39
CA SER A 133 -5.64 -11.88 20.20
C SER A 133 -7.15 -11.65 20.06
N PRO A 134 -7.99 -12.70 20.10
CA PRO A 134 -9.44 -12.60 19.93
C PRO A 134 -10.16 -11.95 21.12
#